data_AF-A0A061N5G1-F1
#
_entry.id   AF-A0A061N5G1-F1
#
_cell.length_a   1.000
_cell.length_b   1.000
_cell.length_c   1.000
_cell.angle_alpha   90.00
_cell.angle_beta   90.00
_cell.angle_gamma   90.00
#
_symmetry.space_group_name_H-M   'P 1'
#
loop_
_entity.id
_entity.type
_entity.pdbx_description
1 polymer ?
#
loop_
_entity_poly.entity_id
_entity_poly.type
_entity_poly.pdbx_seq_one_letter_code
_entity_poly.pdbx_strand_id
1 'polypeptide(L)'
;MREPSTPLTIQMLCKEANITRPTFYKQFKDIAELKYDVHDTLLGKLKQSLTINNPKPLSELRQEERFIYLETFFEHIYDNHDTYETLLIDHADASFLNGVKSVIHDYIDEGISYTNYSDRLRGDRSLLVSYITGAYIESVLWWIQHQYNYTPQQMAKQLIDLSIFGPYNLDESNE
;
A
#
# COMPACT_ATOMS: atom_id res chain seq x y z
N MET A 1 18.54 -24.13 5.42
CA MET A 1 19.58 -23.33 4.73
C MET A 1 18.95 -22.76 3.48
N ARG A 2 18.77 -21.43 3.37
CA ARG A 2 18.41 -20.80 2.09
C ARG A 2 19.65 -20.87 1.20
N GLU A 3 19.51 -21.36 -0.02
CA GLU A 3 20.60 -21.35 -1.00
C GLU A 3 21.07 -19.91 -1.23
N PRO A 4 22.38 -19.68 -1.47
CA PRO A 4 22.87 -18.35 -1.80
C PRO A 4 22.20 -17.87 -3.10
N SER A 5 21.36 -16.84 -2.98
CA SER A 5 20.71 -16.20 -4.13
C SER A 5 21.79 -15.68 -5.07
N THR A 6 21.83 -16.20 -6.29
CA THR A 6 22.73 -15.70 -7.33
C THR A 6 22.41 -14.22 -7.56
N PRO A 7 23.41 -13.30 -7.50
CA PRO A 7 23.14 -11.89 -7.69
C PRO A 7 22.60 -11.63 -9.09
N LEU A 8 21.52 -10.84 -9.17
CA LEU A 8 20.90 -10.45 -10.43
C LEU A 8 21.91 -9.70 -11.31
N THR A 9 22.01 -10.07 -12.59
CA THR A 9 22.91 -9.42 -13.55
C THR A 9 22.14 -8.83 -14.73
N ILE A 10 22.71 -7.80 -15.37
CA ILE A 10 22.14 -7.19 -16.58
C ILE A 10 21.99 -8.25 -17.69
N GLN A 11 22.91 -9.20 -17.78
CA GLN A 11 22.83 -10.27 -18.77
C GLN A 11 21.62 -11.19 -18.53
N MET A 12 21.34 -11.56 -17.28
CA MET A 12 20.17 -12.34 -16.93
C MET A 12 18.88 -11.58 -17.25
N LEU A 13 18.81 -10.30 -16.86
CA LEU A 13 17.67 -9.42 -17.15
C LEU A 13 17.42 -9.29 -18.66
N CYS A 14 18.47 -8.99 -19.44
CA CYS A 14 18.36 -8.87 -20.88
C CYS A 14 17.90 -10.18 -21.53
N LYS A 15 18.38 -11.33 -21.05
CA LYS A 15 17.98 -12.65 -21.55
C LYS A 15 16.50 -12.91 -21.26
N GLU A 16 16.04 -12.64 -20.05
CA GLU A 16 14.65 -12.85 -19.64
C GLU A 16 13.69 -11.93 -20.39
N ALA A 17 14.02 -10.65 -20.49
CA ALA A 17 13.22 -9.66 -21.19
C ALA A 17 13.35 -9.73 -22.73
N ASN A 18 14.14 -10.67 -23.27
CA ASN A 18 14.42 -10.81 -24.70
C ASN A 18 14.91 -9.50 -25.37
N ILE A 19 15.84 -8.79 -24.72
CA ILE A 19 16.47 -7.56 -25.22
C ILE A 19 18.00 -7.65 -25.22
N THR A 20 18.67 -6.73 -25.91
CA THR A 20 20.14 -6.64 -25.89
C THR A 20 20.63 -5.71 -24.78
N ARG A 21 21.88 -5.88 -24.32
CA ARG A 21 22.52 -4.95 -23.38
C ARG A 21 22.54 -3.50 -23.89
N PRO A 22 22.89 -3.20 -25.15
CA PRO A 22 22.73 -1.85 -25.70
C PRO A 22 21.30 -1.31 -25.59
N THR A 23 20.26 -2.15 -25.75
CA THR A 23 18.87 -1.73 -25.56
C THR A 23 18.57 -1.39 -24.10
N PHE A 24 19.05 -2.19 -23.14
CA PHE A 24 18.93 -1.90 -21.71
C PHE A 24 19.58 -0.54 -21.38
N TYR A 25 20.81 -0.32 -21.84
CA TYR A 25 21.55 0.91 -21.56
C TYR A 25 20.98 2.17 -22.24
N LYS A 26 19.97 2.05 -23.12
CA LYS A 26 19.22 3.22 -23.62
C LYS A 26 18.29 3.81 -22.57
N GLN A 27 17.83 2.99 -21.62
CA GLN A 27 16.86 3.37 -20.59
C GLN A 27 17.52 3.45 -19.21
N PHE A 28 18.44 2.52 -18.90
CA PHE A 28 19.01 2.39 -17.56
C PHE A 28 20.52 2.15 -17.61
N LYS A 29 21.28 2.89 -16.80
CA LYS A 29 22.74 2.79 -16.64
C LYS A 29 23.14 1.50 -15.93
N ASP A 30 22.33 1.06 -14.97
CA ASP A 30 22.55 -0.15 -14.19
C ASP A 30 21.24 -0.70 -13.60
N ILE A 31 21.36 -1.79 -12.82
CA ILE A 31 20.23 -2.45 -12.16
C ILE A 31 19.63 -1.57 -11.06
N ALA A 32 20.43 -0.70 -10.42
CA ALA A 32 19.94 0.17 -9.36
C ALA A 32 19.03 1.26 -9.93
N GLU A 33 19.37 1.85 -11.08
CA GLU A 33 18.51 2.82 -11.77
C GLU A 33 17.19 2.18 -12.24
N LEU A 34 17.24 0.97 -12.82
CA LEU A 34 16.03 0.20 -13.14
C LEU A 34 15.16 -0.03 -11.89
N LYS A 35 15.78 -0.44 -10.78
CA LYS A 35 15.06 -0.69 -9.52
C LYS A 35 14.38 0.56 -8.99
N TYR A 36 15.07 1.71 -9.04
CA TYR A 36 14.49 2.99 -8.66
C TYR A 36 13.28 3.35 -9.54
N ASP A 37 13.39 3.17 -10.86
CA ASP A 37 12.29 3.42 -11.80
C ASP A 37 11.07 2.51 -11.54
N VAL A 38 11.30 1.23 -11.22
CA VAL A 38 10.25 0.30 -10.80
C VAL A 38 9.58 0.78 -9.51
N HIS A 39 10.36 1.20 -8.50
CA HIS A 39 9.81 1.74 -7.27
C HIS A 39 8.95 2.99 -7.53
N ASP A 40 9.50 3.97 -8.26
CA ASP A 40 8.82 5.24 -8.54
C ASP A 40 7.53 5.03 -9.34
N THR A 41 7.57 4.15 -10.33
CA THR A 41 6.40 3.78 -11.13
C THR A 41 5.29 3.14 -10.28
N LEU A 42 5.64 2.18 -9.41
CA LEU A 42 4.66 1.52 -8.55
C LEU A 42 4.10 2.47 -7.49
N LEU A 43 4.97 3.25 -6.84
CA LEU A 43 4.55 4.23 -5.82
C LEU A 43 3.71 5.34 -6.43
N GLY A 44 4.00 5.77 -7.66
CA GLY A 44 3.19 6.73 -8.40
C GLY A 44 1.79 6.21 -8.70
N LYS A 45 1.68 4.94 -9.13
CA LYS A 45 0.38 4.28 -9.35
C LYS A 45 -0.38 4.05 -8.04
N LEU A 46 0.31 3.67 -6.96
CA LEU A 46 -0.26 3.53 -5.63
C LEU A 46 -0.80 4.87 -5.12
N LYS A 47 -0.04 5.95 -5.31
CA LYS A 47 -0.50 7.29 -4.97
C LYS A 47 -1.75 7.66 -5.77
N GLN A 48 -1.78 7.32 -7.06
CA GLN A 48 -2.95 7.56 -7.90
C GLN A 48 -4.20 6.78 -7.46
N SER A 49 -4.06 5.53 -7.00
CA SER A 49 -5.19 4.74 -6.50
C SER A 49 -5.77 5.29 -5.19
N LEU A 50 -4.94 5.98 -4.41
CA LEU A 50 -5.33 6.64 -3.16
C LEU A 50 -5.74 8.11 -3.34
N THR A 51 -5.65 8.69 -4.55
CA THR A 51 -6.02 10.11 -4.76
C THR A 51 -7.50 10.37 -4.52
N ILE A 52 -7.80 11.30 -3.62
CA ILE A 52 -9.16 11.73 -3.30
C ILE A 52 -9.64 12.78 -4.31
N ASN A 53 -10.32 12.34 -5.37
CA ASN A 53 -10.77 13.23 -6.47
C ASN A 53 -12.01 14.09 -6.15
N ASN A 54 -12.72 13.83 -5.04
CA ASN A 54 -13.90 14.62 -4.62
C ASN A 54 -14.09 14.50 -3.10
N PRO A 55 -13.33 15.25 -2.29
CA PRO A 55 -13.38 15.13 -0.84
C PRO A 55 -14.78 15.51 -0.32
N LYS A 56 -15.41 14.59 0.40
CA LYS A 56 -16.65 14.82 1.13
C LYS A 56 -16.40 14.60 2.63
N PRO A 57 -17.07 15.33 3.53
CA PRO A 57 -17.04 15.02 4.94
C PRO A 57 -17.44 13.56 5.18
N LEU A 58 -16.79 12.88 6.14
CA LEU A 58 -17.10 11.48 6.46
C LEU A 58 -18.59 11.27 6.81
N SER A 59 -19.25 12.28 7.37
CA SER A 59 -20.69 12.28 7.67
C SER A 59 -21.60 12.26 6.44
N GLU A 60 -21.08 12.64 5.27
CA GLU A 60 -21.82 12.73 4.01
C GLU A 60 -21.50 11.57 3.05
N LEU A 61 -20.49 10.73 3.37
CA LEU A 61 -20.15 9.54 2.60
C LEU A 61 -21.13 8.41 2.92
N ARG A 62 -21.74 7.83 1.88
CA ARG A 62 -22.47 6.56 2.01
C ARG A 62 -21.51 5.44 2.41
N GLN A 63 -22.02 4.40 3.04
CA GLN A 63 -21.18 3.27 3.49
C GLN A 63 -20.33 2.69 2.36
N GLU A 64 -20.90 2.52 1.16
CA GLU A 64 -20.18 2.10 -0.06
C GLU A 64 -19.08 3.08 -0.52
N GLU A 65 -19.25 4.38 -0.26
CA GLU A 65 -18.26 5.40 -0.64
C GLU A 65 -17.12 5.48 0.38
N ARG A 66 -17.30 4.95 1.60
CA ARG A 66 -16.29 5.00 2.67
C ARG A 66 -15.08 4.10 2.41
N PHE A 67 -15.20 3.08 1.58
CA PHE A 67 -14.11 2.12 1.32
C PHE A 67 -13.67 2.07 -0.14
N ILE A 68 -14.28 2.81 -1.07
CA ILE A 68 -13.93 2.70 -2.50
C ILE A 68 -12.45 2.99 -2.78
N TYR A 69 -11.86 4.01 -2.14
CA TYR A 69 -10.43 4.31 -2.26
C TYR A 69 -9.55 3.23 -1.64
N LEU A 70 -10.04 2.60 -0.56
CA LEU A 70 -9.32 1.53 0.11
C LEU A 70 -9.41 0.21 -0.67
N GLU A 71 -10.51 -0.03 -1.37
CA GLU A 71 -10.69 -1.13 -2.31
C GLU A 71 -9.72 -0.97 -3.48
N THR A 72 -9.68 0.19 -4.14
CA THR A 72 -8.72 0.45 -5.23
C THR A 72 -7.26 0.36 -4.77
N PHE A 73 -6.98 0.69 -3.50
CA PHE A 73 -5.67 0.45 -2.89
C PHE A 73 -5.31 -1.03 -2.82
N PHE A 74 -6.20 -1.87 -2.30
CA PHE A 74 -5.95 -3.31 -2.22
C PHE A 74 -5.98 -3.98 -3.61
N GLU A 75 -6.80 -3.50 -4.54
CA GLU A 75 -6.81 -3.96 -5.94
C GLU A 75 -5.46 -3.67 -6.60
N HIS A 76 -4.93 -2.45 -6.43
CA HIS A 76 -3.61 -2.11 -6.95
C HIS A 76 -2.50 -3.04 -6.42
N ILE A 77 -2.53 -3.35 -5.11
CA ILE A 77 -1.56 -4.27 -4.51
C ILE A 77 -1.71 -5.66 -5.11
N TYR A 78 -2.94 -6.15 -5.26
CA TYR A 78 -3.22 -7.47 -5.81
C TYR A 78 -2.84 -7.57 -7.30
N ASP A 79 -3.17 -6.57 -8.11
CA ASP A 79 -2.82 -6.53 -9.55
C ASP A 79 -1.31 -6.51 -9.80
N ASN A 80 -0.51 -6.14 -8.79
CA ASN A 80 0.94 -6.07 -8.84
C ASN A 80 1.59 -7.04 -7.82
N HIS A 81 0.87 -8.11 -7.42
CA HIS A 81 1.24 -8.96 -6.28
C HIS A 81 2.67 -9.49 -6.34
N ASP A 82 3.12 -9.99 -7.49
CA ASP A 82 4.48 -10.55 -7.67
C ASP A 82 5.56 -9.57 -7.20
N THR A 83 5.38 -8.28 -7.50
CA THR A 83 6.36 -7.24 -7.13
C THR A 83 6.22 -6.84 -5.67
N TYR A 84 5.00 -6.74 -5.15
CA TYR A 84 4.77 -6.43 -3.73
C TYR A 84 5.25 -7.58 -2.82
N GLU A 85 4.99 -8.84 -3.16
CA GLU A 85 5.53 -10.04 -2.49
C GLU A 85 7.05 -10.00 -2.46
N THR A 86 7.66 -9.79 -3.62
CA THR A 86 9.12 -9.73 -3.74
C THR A 86 9.71 -8.61 -2.89
N LEU A 87 9.20 -7.38 -3.02
CA LEU A 87 9.79 -6.19 -2.41
C LEU A 87 9.39 -5.97 -0.95
N LEU A 88 8.33 -6.61 -0.46
CA LEU A 88 7.90 -6.47 0.94
C LEU A 88 8.20 -7.71 1.80
N ILE A 89 8.24 -8.91 1.21
CA ILE A 89 8.36 -10.17 1.95
C ILE A 89 9.63 -10.95 1.59
N ASP A 90 9.77 -11.40 0.34
CA ASP A 90 10.81 -12.37 -0.04
C ASP A 90 12.22 -11.76 -0.05
N HIS A 91 12.30 -10.57 -0.62
CA HIS A 91 13.51 -9.76 -0.77
C HIS A 91 13.24 -8.34 -0.29
N ALA A 92 12.70 -8.24 0.92
CA ALA A 92 12.25 -7.00 1.55
C ALA A 92 13.21 -5.83 1.31
N ASP A 93 12.71 -4.82 0.60
CA ASP A 93 13.44 -3.61 0.28
C ASP A 93 12.96 -2.47 1.19
N ALA A 94 13.87 -2.00 2.05
CA ALA A 94 13.55 -0.94 3.00
C ALA A 94 13.16 0.39 2.31
N SER A 95 13.73 0.70 1.15
CA SER A 95 13.41 1.93 0.42
C SER A 95 12.00 1.86 -0.17
N PHE A 96 11.61 0.71 -0.72
CA PHE A 96 10.25 0.51 -1.24
C PHE A 96 9.22 0.54 -0.12
N LEU A 97 9.46 -0.18 0.98
CA LEU A 97 8.59 -0.15 2.16
C LEU A 97 8.41 1.27 2.72
N ASN A 98 9.49 2.06 2.80
CA ASN A 98 9.42 3.46 3.23
C ASN A 98 8.63 4.33 2.24
N GLY A 99 8.74 4.07 0.93
CA GLY A 99 7.91 4.71 -0.09
C GLY A 99 6.43 4.42 0.10
N VAL A 100 6.06 3.14 0.28
CA VAL A 100 4.66 2.74 0.54
C VAL A 100 4.13 3.40 1.81
N LYS A 101 4.94 3.40 2.89
CA LYS A 101 4.62 4.10 4.15
C LYS A 101 4.35 5.59 3.93
N SER A 102 5.18 6.27 3.14
CA SER A 102 5.01 7.69 2.84
C SER A 102 3.71 7.96 2.08
N VAL A 103 3.39 7.15 1.06
CA VAL A 103 2.15 7.32 0.28
C VAL A 103 0.92 7.13 1.17
N ILE A 104 0.91 6.09 2.02
CA ILE A 104 -0.19 5.82 2.95
C ILE A 104 -0.30 6.92 4.02
N HIS A 105 0.83 7.38 4.55
CA HIS A 105 0.87 8.48 5.51
C HIS A 105 0.23 9.75 4.94
N ASP A 106 0.66 10.16 3.73
CA ASP A 106 0.14 11.35 3.06
C ASP A 106 -1.37 11.23 2.81
N TYR A 107 -1.84 10.07 2.35
CA TYR A 107 -3.26 9.79 2.15
C TYR A 107 -4.08 9.95 3.45
N ILE A 108 -3.59 9.40 4.56
CA ILE A 108 -4.27 9.49 5.86
C ILE A 108 -4.29 10.93 6.38
N ASP A 109 -3.16 11.63 6.30
CA ASP A 109 -3.06 13.02 6.77
C ASP A 109 -3.94 13.97 5.94
N GLU A 110 -4.00 13.76 4.63
CA GLU A 110 -4.90 14.47 3.72
C GLU A 110 -6.36 14.15 4.07
N GLY A 111 -6.71 12.88 4.23
CA GLY A 111 -8.04 12.41 4.60
C GLY A 111 -8.56 13.02 5.91
N ILE A 112 -7.72 13.09 6.95
CA ILE A 112 -8.05 13.74 8.23
C ILE A 112 -8.34 15.23 8.03
N SER A 113 -7.59 15.91 7.16
CA SER A 113 -7.77 17.33 6.87
C SER A 113 -9.12 17.66 6.21
N TYR A 114 -9.71 16.69 5.51
CA TYR A 114 -11.05 16.83 4.92
C TYR A 114 -12.19 16.57 5.90
N THR A 115 -11.90 16.11 7.12
CA THR A 115 -12.93 15.92 8.14
C THR A 115 -13.21 17.21 8.89
N ASN A 116 -14.49 17.53 9.14
CA ASN A 116 -14.91 18.60 10.06
C ASN A 116 -14.61 18.28 11.54
N TYR A 117 -13.79 17.25 11.80
CA TYR A 117 -13.49 16.69 13.12
C TYR A 117 -12.01 16.81 13.49
N SER A 118 -11.22 17.61 12.77
CA SER A 118 -9.81 17.86 13.10
C SER A 118 -9.60 18.30 14.56
N ASP A 119 -10.56 19.04 15.12
CA ASP A 119 -10.53 19.52 16.52
C ASP A 119 -11.05 18.49 17.54
N ARG A 120 -11.53 17.33 17.08
CA ARG A 120 -12.10 16.25 17.93
C ARG A 120 -11.26 14.97 17.92
N LEU A 121 -10.02 15.06 17.44
CA LEU A 121 -9.09 13.94 17.43
C LEU A 121 -8.78 13.51 18.87
N ARG A 122 -8.74 12.19 19.10
CA ARG A 122 -8.29 11.64 20.38
C ARG A 122 -6.76 11.69 20.41
N GLY A 123 -6.22 12.77 20.95
CA GLY A 123 -4.78 12.94 21.13
C GLY A 123 -4.09 13.69 19.99
N ASP A 124 -2.77 13.54 19.92
CA ASP A 124 -1.93 14.23 18.94
C ASP A 124 -2.17 13.72 17.52
N ARG A 125 -2.35 14.63 16.56
CA ARG A 125 -2.62 14.29 15.14
C ARG A 125 -1.49 13.47 14.53
N SER A 126 -0.23 13.83 14.80
CA SER A 126 0.92 13.14 14.19
C SER A 126 1.04 11.70 14.69
N LEU A 127 0.73 11.46 15.97
CA LEU A 127 0.63 10.12 16.54
C LEU A 127 -0.51 9.34 15.88
N LEU A 128 -1.67 9.97 15.70
CA LEU A 128 -2.86 9.34 15.13
C LEU A 128 -2.62 8.93 13.66
N VAL A 129 -2.04 9.82 12.85
CA VAL A 129 -1.61 9.51 11.48
C VAL A 129 -0.64 8.33 11.49
N SER A 130 0.43 8.41 12.30
CA SER A 130 1.45 7.36 12.38
C SER A 130 0.86 6.00 12.80
N TYR A 131 -0.07 5.98 13.75
CA TYR A 131 -0.77 4.78 14.21
C TYR A 131 -1.59 4.15 13.08
N ILE A 132 -2.40 4.94 12.37
CA ILE A 132 -3.22 4.43 11.26
C ILE A 132 -2.31 3.97 10.10
N THR A 133 -1.25 4.71 9.77
CA THR A 133 -0.27 4.29 8.74
C THR A 133 0.34 2.94 9.09
N GLY A 134 0.71 2.73 10.37
CA GLY A 134 1.22 1.45 10.86
C GLY A 134 0.19 0.33 10.69
N ALA A 135 -1.05 0.55 11.11
CA ALA A 135 -2.13 -0.44 10.96
C ALA A 135 -2.37 -0.83 9.50
N TYR A 136 -2.34 0.12 8.57
CA TYR A 136 -2.52 -0.14 7.14
C TYR A 136 -1.37 -0.97 6.57
N ILE A 137 -0.13 -0.61 6.89
CA ILE A 137 1.07 -1.34 6.44
C ILE A 137 1.06 -2.77 6.97
N GLU A 138 0.84 -2.96 8.27
CA GLU A 138 0.80 -4.30 8.87
C GLU A 138 -0.36 -5.14 8.29
N SER A 139 -1.50 -4.51 7.98
CA SER A 139 -2.62 -5.21 7.32
C SER A 139 -2.26 -5.70 5.92
N VAL A 140 -1.53 -4.90 5.13
CA VAL A 140 -1.03 -5.31 3.81
C VAL A 140 -0.02 -6.44 3.95
N LEU A 141 0.98 -6.30 4.82
CA LEU A 141 2.00 -7.33 5.04
C LEU A 141 1.37 -8.65 5.49
N TRP A 142 0.41 -8.59 6.41
CA TRP A 142 -0.35 -9.75 6.85
C TRP A 142 -1.10 -10.42 5.70
N TRP A 143 -1.80 -9.64 4.87
CA TRP A 143 -2.57 -10.18 3.75
C TRP A 143 -1.70 -10.88 2.71
N ILE A 144 -0.53 -10.29 2.38
CA ILE A 144 0.46 -10.89 1.47
C ILE A 144 1.00 -12.20 2.06
N GLN A 145 1.40 -12.20 3.34
CA GLN A 145 1.92 -13.40 4.02
C GLN A 145 0.90 -14.54 4.11
N HIS A 146 -0.40 -14.21 4.09
CA HIS A 146 -1.50 -15.17 4.09
C HIS A 146 -2.03 -15.47 2.68
N GLN A 147 -1.21 -15.24 1.64
CA GLN A 147 -1.49 -15.59 0.25
C GLN A 147 -2.81 -15.00 -0.25
N TYR A 148 -3.09 -13.74 0.13
CA TYR A 148 -4.28 -13.01 -0.30
C TYR A 148 -5.59 -13.76 0.04
N ASN A 149 -5.69 -14.33 1.24
CA ASN A 149 -6.83 -15.10 1.74
C ASN A 149 -8.21 -14.40 1.69
N TYR A 150 -8.22 -13.08 1.51
CA TYR A 150 -9.42 -12.26 1.29
C TYR A 150 -9.33 -11.54 -0.06
N THR A 151 -10.47 -11.22 -0.66
CA THR A 151 -10.49 -10.33 -1.84
C THR A 151 -10.08 -8.90 -1.44
N PRO A 152 -9.63 -8.06 -2.40
CA PRO A 152 -9.34 -6.65 -2.15
C PRO A 152 -10.48 -5.91 -1.42
N GLN A 153 -11.71 -6.12 -1.88
CA GLN A 153 -12.92 -5.55 -1.27
C GLN A 153 -13.13 -6.01 0.18
N GLN A 154 -12.91 -7.30 0.47
CA GLN A 154 -13.05 -7.85 1.81
C GLN A 154 -11.98 -7.28 2.77
N MET A 155 -10.75 -7.08 2.30
CA MET A 155 -9.71 -6.42 3.07
C MET A 155 -10.03 -4.95 3.33
N ALA A 156 -10.46 -4.23 2.31
CA ALA A 156 -10.87 -2.83 2.43
C ALA A 156 -11.98 -2.67 3.47
N LYS A 157 -12.99 -3.54 3.41
CA LYS A 157 -14.10 -3.54 4.36
C LYS A 157 -13.63 -3.81 5.79
N GLN A 158 -12.79 -4.81 6.01
CA GLN A 158 -12.29 -5.13 7.35
C GLN A 158 -11.46 -3.99 7.93
N LEU A 159 -10.54 -3.42 7.14
CA LEU A 159 -9.65 -2.37 7.61
C LEU A 159 -10.39 -1.05 7.88
N ILE A 160 -11.39 -0.69 7.07
CA ILE A 160 -12.20 0.51 7.35
C ILE A 160 -13.07 0.33 8.60
N ASP A 161 -13.68 -0.86 8.78
CA ASP A 161 -14.51 -1.15 9.94
C ASP A 161 -13.65 -1.11 11.22
N LEU A 162 -12.46 -1.70 11.20
CA LEU A 162 -11.48 -1.60 12.30
C LEU A 162 -11.03 -0.15 12.56
N SER A 163 -10.84 0.65 11.52
CA SER A 163 -10.38 2.04 11.66
C SER A 163 -11.46 2.95 12.26
N ILE A 164 -12.74 2.70 11.96
CA ILE A 164 -13.86 3.51 12.45
C ILE A 164 -14.35 3.04 13.81
N PHE A 165 -14.54 1.73 14.00
CA PHE A 165 -15.19 1.16 15.17
C PHE A 165 -14.22 0.55 16.18
N GLY A 166 -12.95 0.34 15.78
CA GLY A 166 -11.98 -0.38 16.58
C GLY A 166 -12.18 -1.90 16.50
N PRO A 167 -11.39 -2.66 17.28
CA PRO A 167 -11.32 -4.12 17.17
C PRO A 167 -12.45 -4.87 17.91
N TYR A 168 -13.35 -4.16 18.61
CA TYR A 168 -14.39 -4.76 19.42
C TYR A 168 -15.77 -4.37 18.90
N ASN A 169 -16.65 -5.35 18.76
CA ASN A 169 -18.07 -5.09 18.62
C ASN A 169 -18.61 -4.76 20.01
N LEU A 170 -18.81 -3.47 20.28
CA LEU A 170 -19.34 -3.00 21.56
C LEU A 170 -20.87 -3.04 21.63
N ASP A 171 -21.51 -3.51 20.56
CA ASP A 171 -22.92 -3.85 20.56
C ASP A 171 -23.12 -5.17 21.33
N GLU A 172 -23.19 -5.06 22.65
CA GLU A 172 -23.97 -6.01 23.44
C GLU A 172 -25.46 -5.81 23.10
N SER A 173 -25.90 -6.37 21.99
CA SER A 173 -27.32 -6.67 21.77
C SER A 173 -27.54 -8.16 21.96
N ASN A 174 -27.97 -8.45 23.20
CA ASN A 174 -28.77 -9.57 23.72
C ASN A 174 -29.28 -10.63 22.73
N GLU A 175 -29.30 -11.87 23.22
CA GLU A 175 -30.23 -12.98 22.93
C GLU A 175 -31.16 -12.86 21.71
#